data_AF-A0A380DQH4-F1
#
_entry.id   AF-A0A380DQH4-F1
#
_cell.length_a   1.000
_cell.length_b   1.000
_cell.length_c   1.000
_cell.angle_alpha   90.00
_cell.angle_beta   90.00
_cell.angle_gamma   90.00
#
_symmetry.space_group_name_H-M   'P 1'
#
loop_
_entity.id
_entity.type
_entity.pdbx_description
1 polymer ?
#
loop_
_entity_poly.entity_id
_entity_poly.type
_entity_poly.pdbx_seq_one_letter_code
_entity_poly.pdbx_strand_id
1 'polypeptide(L)'
;MNIKKEVSLTVTRGNNNQITFFPLQENEHRNQILFKTIVPARIDKIAEAKEQVNKIIQSIHFIGTFTVEFFIDSNNQLYVNEIAPRPHNSGHYSIEACDYSQFDTHILAVTGQSLPNSIELLKPAVMMNLLGKDLDLLENEFNEHPEWHLHIYGKSERKDSRKMGHMTVLTNDVNQTEQDMYAKFEGSN
;
A
#
# COMPACT_ATOMS: atom_id res chain seq x y z
N MET A 1 -17.38 1.62 -16.33
CA MET A 1 -16.21 0.71 -16.43
C MET A 1 -16.43 -0.42 -15.43
N ASN A 2 -16.30 -1.68 -15.84
CA ASN A 2 -16.40 -2.80 -14.91
C ASN A 2 -15.02 -3.11 -14.36
N ILE A 3 -14.78 -2.80 -13.08
CA ILE A 3 -13.46 -2.91 -12.44
C ILE A 3 -13.30 -4.33 -11.90
N LYS A 4 -12.24 -5.01 -12.34
CA LYS A 4 -11.88 -6.37 -11.92
C LYS A 4 -10.93 -6.36 -10.73
N LYS A 5 -9.94 -5.48 -10.74
CA LYS A 5 -8.95 -5.29 -9.67
C LYS A 5 -8.47 -3.84 -9.65
N GLU A 6 -7.96 -3.44 -8.49
CA GLU A 6 -7.26 -2.16 -8.32
C GLU A 6 -5.82 -2.45 -7.87
N VAL A 7 -4.88 -1.71 -8.44
CA VAL A 7 -3.47 -1.81 -8.06
C VAL A 7 -2.88 -0.42 -7.87
N SER A 8 -1.83 -0.30 -7.08
CA SER A 8 -1.04 0.93 -7.02
C SER A 8 0.43 0.65 -7.23
N LEU A 9 1.14 1.64 -7.76
CA LEU A 9 2.59 1.64 -7.84
C LEU A 9 3.12 2.82 -7.04
N THR A 10 3.72 2.51 -5.89
CA THR A 10 4.47 3.49 -5.07
C THR A 10 5.88 3.66 -5.64
N VAL A 11 6.30 4.92 -5.77
CA VAL A 11 7.52 5.31 -6.48
C VAL A 11 8.20 6.41 -5.70
N THR A 12 9.53 6.40 -5.67
CA THR A 12 10.30 7.52 -5.12
C THR A 12 11.22 8.08 -6.20
N ARG A 13 11.15 9.39 -6.41
CA ARG A 13 12.02 10.12 -7.35
C ARG A 13 12.92 11.09 -6.59
N GLY A 14 14.22 11.06 -6.88
CA GLY A 14 15.26 11.82 -6.18
C GLY A 14 16.06 12.72 -7.12
N ASN A 15 17.24 13.14 -6.66
CA ASN A 15 18.18 13.94 -7.43
C ASN A 15 18.66 13.20 -8.69
N ASN A 16 19.15 13.97 -9.67
CA ASN A 16 19.75 13.45 -10.91
C ASN A 16 18.88 12.43 -11.66
N ASN A 17 17.55 12.60 -11.62
CA ASN A 17 16.57 11.70 -12.22
C ASN A 17 16.58 10.27 -11.66
N GLN A 18 17.15 10.04 -10.48
CA GLN A 18 17.02 8.75 -9.80
C GLN A 18 15.54 8.45 -9.53
N ILE A 19 15.16 7.21 -9.83
CA ILE A 19 13.80 6.70 -9.62
C ILE A 19 13.90 5.27 -9.12
N THR A 20 13.15 4.94 -8.08
CA THR A 20 13.04 3.59 -7.56
C THR A 20 11.56 3.23 -7.39
N PHE A 21 11.24 1.97 -7.67
CA PHE A 21 9.88 1.47 -7.70
C PHE A 21 9.71 0.42 -6.60
N PHE A 22 8.65 0.57 -5.81
CA PHE A 22 8.23 -0.47 -4.88
C PHE A 22 7.54 -1.61 -5.65
N PRO A 23 7.45 -2.82 -5.05
CA PRO A 23 6.61 -3.90 -5.57
C PRO A 23 5.19 -3.42 -5.89
N LEU A 24 4.58 -3.90 -6.98
CA LEU A 24 3.19 -3.54 -7.32
C LEU A 24 2.26 -4.02 -6.19
N GLN A 25 1.36 -3.14 -5.75
CA GLN A 25 0.41 -3.41 -4.68
C GLN A 25 -0.98 -3.70 -5.25
N GLU A 26 -1.67 -4.71 -4.76
CA GLU A 26 -3.08 -4.98 -5.06
C GLU A 26 -3.96 -4.43 -3.94
N ASN A 27 -4.95 -3.61 -4.29
CA ASN A 27 -5.78 -2.88 -3.32
C ASN A 27 -7.24 -3.30 -3.40
N GLU A 28 -7.88 -3.40 -2.25
CA GLU A 28 -9.33 -3.54 -2.12
C GLU A 28 -9.88 -2.38 -1.31
N HIS A 29 -10.93 -1.75 -1.83
CA HIS A 29 -11.64 -0.66 -1.18
C HIS A 29 -13.02 -1.13 -0.69
N ARG A 30 -13.42 -0.67 0.50
CA ARG A 30 -14.79 -0.81 1.02
C ARG A 30 -15.31 0.57 1.37
N ASN A 31 -16.52 0.92 0.90
CA ASN A 31 -17.10 2.25 1.10
C ASN A 31 -16.12 3.39 0.71
N GLN A 32 -15.43 3.21 -0.43
CA GLN A 32 -14.42 4.13 -0.95
C GLN A 32 -13.20 4.37 -0.02
N ILE A 33 -13.01 3.55 1.00
CA ILE A 33 -11.86 3.58 1.90
C ILE A 33 -11.01 2.34 1.64
N LEU A 34 -9.69 2.51 1.52
CA LEU A 34 -8.77 1.38 1.37
C LEU A 34 -8.93 0.45 2.57
N PHE A 35 -9.29 -0.80 2.29
CA PHE A 35 -9.52 -1.83 3.29
C PHE A 35 -8.30 -2.73 3.44
N LYS A 36 -7.80 -3.24 2.30
CA LYS A 36 -6.72 -4.23 2.25
C LYS A 36 -5.74 -3.90 1.13
N THR A 37 -4.45 -4.11 1.40
CA THR A 37 -3.38 -4.15 0.41
C THR A 37 -2.66 -5.49 0.47
N ILE A 38 -2.43 -6.10 -0.70
CA ILE A 38 -1.70 -7.36 -0.87
C ILE A 38 -0.43 -7.10 -1.68
N VAL A 39 0.70 -7.64 -1.21
CA VAL A 39 1.98 -7.57 -1.90
C VAL A 39 2.69 -8.94 -1.86
N PRO A 40 3.14 -9.48 -3.01
CA PRO A 40 3.04 -8.90 -4.35
C PRO A 40 1.60 -8.93 -4.88
N ALA A 41 1.23 -7.95 -5.72
CA ALA A 41 -0.04 -7.98 -6.43
C ALA A 41 -0.20 -9.30 -7.21
N ARG A 42 -1.40 -9.91 -7.19
CA ARG A 42 -1.66 -11.21 -7.83
C ARG A 42 -2.01 -11.10 -9.31
N ILE A 43 -1.74 -9.94 -9.90
CA ILE A 43 -1.93 -9.67 -11.32
C ILE A 43 -0.67 -9.01 -11.86
N ASP A 44 -0.11 -9.57 -12.93
CA ASP A 44 1.12 -9.05 -13.52
C ASP A 44 0.81 -7.82 -14.38
N LYS A 45 1.05 -6.64 -13.80
CA LYS A 45 0.92 -5.33 -14.45
C LYS A 45 2.11 -4.41 -14.21
N ILE A 46 3.22 -4.91 -13.66
CA ILE A 46 4.33 -4.06 -13.23
C ILE A 46 4.98 -3.31 -14.40
N ALA A 47 5.11 -3.96 -15.57
CA ALA A 47 5.69 -3.34 -16.76
C ALA A 47 4.81 -2.20 -17.30
N GLU A 48 3.51 -2.46 -17.49
CA GLU A 48 2.53 -1.46 -17.94
C GLU A 48 2.40 -0.29 -16.96
N ALA A 49 2.36 -0.57 -15.65
CA ALA A 49 2.28 0.46 -14.62
C ALA A 49 3.53 1.36 -14.61
N LYS A 50 4.73 0.78 -14.74
CA LYS A 50 5.98 1.55 -14.88
C LYS A 50 5.98 2.42 -16.15
N GLU A 51 5.46 1.92 -17.27
CA GLU A 51 5.34 2.70 -18.50
C GLU A 51 4.44 3.94 -18.30
N GLN A 52 3.29 3.77 -17.65
CA GLN A 52 2.39 4.90 -17.35
C GLN A 52 3.05 5.90 -16.39
N VAL A 53 3.72 5.43 -15.34
CA VAL A 53 4.48 6.32 -14.44
C VAL A 53 5.54 7.10 -15.22
N ASN A 54 6.30 6.43 -16.09
CA ASN A 54 7.33 7.09 -16.90
C ASN A 54 6.75 8.18 -17.81
N LYS A 55 5.54 8.01 -18.34
CA LYS A 55 4.82 9.04 -19.09
C LYS A 55 4.38 10.20 -18.19
N ILE A 56 3.84 9.88 -17.00
CA ILE A 56 3.38 10.87 -16.02
C ILE A 56 4.52 11.79 -15.56
N ILE A 57 5.69 11.24 -15.23
CA ILE A 57 6.83 12.03 -14.72
C ILE A 57 7.46 12.95 -15.77
N GLN A 58 7.16 12.78 -17.07
CA GLN A 58 7.54 13.76 -18.09
C GLN A 58 6.67 15.02 -18.04
N SER A 59 5.44 14.91 -17.55
CA SER A 59 4.45 15.99 -17.53
C SER A 59 4.31 16.64 -16.14
N ILE A 60 4.64 15.90 -15.08
CA ILE A 60 4.48 16.35 -13.70
C ILE A 60 5.78 16.12 -12.93
N HIS A 61 6.22 17.16 -12.22
CA HIS A 61 7.43 17.11 -11.41
C HIS A 61 7.16 16.46 -10.05
N PHE A 62 7.93 15.42 -9.71
CA PHE A 62 7.93 14.79 -8.38
C PHE A 62 9.35 14.73 -7.80
N ILE A 63 9.45 15.02 -6.50
CA ILE A 63 10.58 14.68 -5.64
C ILE A 63 10.01 14.06 -4.36
N GLY A 64 10.69 13.05 -3.84
CA GLY A 64 10.15 12.21 -2.77
C GLY A 64 9.25 11.11 -3.32
N THR A 65 8.60 10.42 -2.40
CA THR A 65 7.62 9.38 -2.69
C THR A 65 6.30 9.95 -3.19
N PHE A 66 5.75 9.30 -4.21
CA PHE A 66 4.40 9.46 -4.73
C PHE A 66 3.82 8.09 -5.10
N THR A 67 2.51 8.01 -5.27
CA THR A 67 1.82 6.77 -5.64
C THR A 67 0.85 7.04 -6.77
N VAL A 68 0.85 6.16 -7.77
CA VAL A 68 -0.15 6.15 -8.85
C VAL A 68 -1.07 4.96 -8.63
N GLU A 69 -2.36 5.21 -8.57
CA GLU A 69 -3.39 4.19 -8.51
C GLU A 69 -3.92 3.85 -9.90
N PHE A 70 -4.29 2.60 -10.08
CA PHE A 70 -4.77 2.08 -11.35
C PHE A 70 -5.99 1.20 -11.16
N PHE A 71 -6.88 1.27 -12.14
CA PHE A 71 -7.95 0.30 -12.33
C PHE A 71 -7.58 -0.70 -13.42
N ILE A 72 -7.97 -1.95 -13.21
CA ILE A 72 -7.89 -3.01 -14.21
C ILE A 72 -9.32 -3.44 -14.53
N ASP A 73 -9.76 -3.29 -15.77
CA ASP A 73 -11.11 -3.69 -16.17
C ASP A 73 -11.25 -5.21 -16.37
N SER A 74 -12.48 -5.66 -16.65
CA SER A 74 -12.79 -7.06 -16.97
C SER A 74 -12.05 -7.61 -18.19
N ASN A 75 -11.54 -6.74 -19.08
CA ASN A 75 -10.75 -7.10 -20.26
C ASN A 75 -9.23 -7.03 -19.99
N ASN A 76 -8.81 -6.89 -18.72
CA ASN A 76 -7.43 -6.70 -18.29
C ASN A 76 -6.75 -5.44 -18.83
N GLN A 77 -7.49 -4.39 -19.20
CA GLN A 77 -6.90 -3.10 -19.57
C GLN A 77 -6.59 -2.28 -18.32
N LEU A 78 -5.40 -1.66 -18.28
CA LEU A 78 -4.90 -0.84 -17.17
C LEU A 78 -5.20 0.64 -17.43
N TYR A 79 -5.81 1.32 -16.46
CA TYR A 79 -6.13 2.74 -16.53
C TYR A 79 -5.57 3.45 -15.30
N VAL A 80 -4.92 4.60 -15.49
CA VAL A 80 -4.54 5.48 -14.39
C VAL A 80 -5.83 6.02 -13.75
N ASN A 81 -5.97 5.87 -12.44
CA ASN A 81 -7.09 6.38 -11.67
C ASN A 81 -6.74 7.74 -11.05
N GLU A 82 -5.85 7.73 -10.05
CA GLU A 82 -5.43 8.93 -9.32
C GLU A 82 -3.94 8.92 -9.00
N ILE A 83 -3.42 10.09 -8.62
CA ILE A 83 -2.02 10.26 -8.22
C ILE A 83 -1.99 10.96 -6.87
N ALA A 84 -1.36 10.32 -5.89
CA ALA A 84 -1.04 10.93 -4.60
C ALA A 84 0.41 11.44 -4.63
N PRO A 85 0.67 12.77 -4.60
CA PRO A 85 2.02 13.34 -4.64
C PRO A 85 2.71 13.28 -3.26
N ARG A 86 2.60 12.14 -2.57
CA ARG A 86 3.09 11.89 -1.21
C ARG A 86 3.19 10.39 -0.93
N PRO A 87 3.83 9.97 0.17
CA PRO A 87 3.62 8.64 0.75
C PRO A 87 2.12 8.33 0.87
N HIS A 88 1.74 7.09 0.56
CA HIS A 88 0.37 6.65 0.41
C HIS A 88 0.01 5.48 1.35
N ASN A 89 -1.27 5.31 1.65
CA ASN A 89 -1.74 4.31 2.60
C ASN A 89 -1.43 2.88 2.11
N SER A 90 -1.62 2.62 0.81
CA SER A 90 -1.28 1.33 0.19
C SER A 90 0.20 0.97 0.24
N GLY A 91 1.09 1.89 0.60
CA GLY A 91 2.52 1.62 0.74
C GLY A 91 2.97 1.26 2.16
N HIS A 92 2.10 1.28 3.18
CA HIS A 92 2.57 1.15 4.58
C HIS A 92 3.18 -0.21 4.88
N TYR A 93 2.74 -1.28 4.20
CA TYR A 93 3.34 -2.62 4.27
C TYR A 93 4.87 -2.63 4.10
N SER A 94 5.43 -1.66 3.37
CA SER A 94 6.86 -1.57 3.10
C SER A 94 7.73 -1.33 4.34
N ILE A 95 7.14 -0.91 5.47
CA ILE A 95 7.87 -0.77 6.74
C ILE A 95 8.37 -2.13 7.22
N GLU A 96 7.52 -3.16 7.18
CA GLU A 96 7.88 -4.51 7.64
C GLU A 96 8.38 -5.41 6.50
N ALA A 97 7.88 -5.22 5.28
CA ALA A 97 8.01 -6.20 4.20
C ALA A 97 9.15 -5.92 3.22
N CYS A 98 9.72 -4.71 3.23
CA CYS A 98 10.76 -4.29 2.29
C CYS A 98 12.07 -3.95 2.99
N ASP A 99 13.17 -3.94 2.23
CA ASP A 99 14.49 -3.49 2.71
C ASP A 99 14.56 -1.98 2.96
N TYR A 100 13.69 -1.20 2.32
CA TYR A 100 13.40 0.19 2.65
C TYR A 100 11.90 0.43 2.67
N SER A 101 11.42 1.27 3.59
CA SER A 101 10.05 1.74 3.54
C SER A 101 9.88 2.90 2.55
N GLN A 102 8.63 3.15 2.15
CA GLN A 102 8.28 4.33 1.38
C GLN A 102 8.69 5.63 2.10
N PHE A 103 8.74 5.63 3.43
CA PHE A 103 9.11 6.81 4.22
C PHE A 103 10.63 7.03 4.22
N ASP A 104 11.41 5.96 4.31
CA ASP A 104 12.88 6.04 4.25
C ASP A 104 13.32 6.63 2.91
N THR A 105 12.79 6.09 1.82
CA THR A 105 13.11 6.59 0.48
C THR A 105 12.58 8.01 0.25
N HIS A 106 11.42 8.37 0.80
CA HIS A 106 10.92 9.74 0.77
C HIS A 106 11.95 10.69 1.38
N ILE A 107 12.44 10.39 2.58
CA ILE A 107 13.44 11.21 3.28
C ILE A 107 14.75 11.28 2.51
N LEU A 108 15.26 10.16 1.99
CA LEU A 108 16.46 10.14 1.15
C LEU A 108 16.31 11.08 -0.06
N ALA A 109 15.19 10.99 -0.78
CA ALA A 109 14.95 11.82 -1.94
C ALA A 109 14.84 13.32 -1.60
N VAL A 110 14.05 13.70 -0.58
CA VAL A 110 13.86 15.13 -0.24
C VAL A 110 15.10 15.77 0.38
N THR A 111 15.99 14.97 0.98
CA THR A 111 17.29 15.43 1.49
C THR A 111 18.42 15.32 0.46
N GLY A 112 18.10 14.93 -0.78
CA GLY A 112 19.02 14.88 -1.90
C GLY A 112 20.03 13.73 -1.87
N GLN A 113 19.79 12.70 -1.05
CA GLN A 113 20.61 11.49 -0.97
C GLN A 113 20.34 10.57 -2.15
N SER A 114 21.30 9.67 -2.42
CA SER A 114 21.13 8.62 -3.42
C SER A 114 20.03 7.64 -3.04
N LEU A 115 19.15 7.33 -3.99
CA LEU A 115 18.13 6.28 -3.83
C LEU A 115 18.70 4.89 -4.13
N PRO A 116 18.17 3.82 -3.49
CA PRO A 116 18.49 2.45 -3.87
C PRO A 116 18.00 2.17 -5.29
N ASN A 117 18.78 1.42 -6.07
CA ASN A 117 18.45 1.08 -7.47
C ASN A 117 17.17 0.23 -7.60
N SER A 118 16.84 -0.53 -6.55
CA SER A 118 15.64 -1.36 -6.45
C SER A 118 15.21 -1.45 -5.00
N ILE A 119 13.92 -1.73 -4.80
CA ILE A 119 13.37 -2.12 -3.49
C ILE A 119 13.14 -3.63 -3.52
N GLU A 120 13.64 -4.32 -2.51
CA GLU A 120 13.45 -5.76 -2.35
C GLU A 120 12.21 -6.03 -1.48
N LEU A 121 11.33 -6.93 -1.94
CA LEU A 121 10.29 -7.49 -1.09
C LEU A 121 10.88 -8.68 -0.34
N LEU A 122 11.20 -8.47 0.94
CA LEU A 122 11.83 -9.48 1.79
C LEU A 122 10.86 -10.62 2.12
N LYS A 123 9.57 -10.31 2.26
CA LYS A 123 8.50 -11.29 2.51
C LYS A 123 7.15 -10.76 2.01
N PRO A 124 6.28 -11.61 1.43
CA PRO A 124 4.92 -11.21 1.09
C PRO A 124 4.13 -10.70 2.31
N ALA A 125 3.18 -9.80 2.06
CA ALA A 125 2.43 -9.12 3.11
C ALA A 125 0.97 -8.90 2.74
N VAL A 126 0.10 -9.01 3.75
CA VAL A 126 -1.28 -8.54 3.71
C VAL A 126 -1.41 -7.42 4.74
N MET A 127 -1.72 -6.22 4.29
CA MET A 127 -1.90 -5.05 5.13
C MET A 127 -3.38 -4.69 5.21
N MET A 128 -3.88 -4.46 6.41
CA MET A 128 -5.27 -4.04 6.67
C MET A 128 -5.26 -2.65 7.30
N ASN A 129 -6.16 -1.76 6.86
CA ASN A 129 -6.43 -0.54 7.64
C ASN A 129 -7.20 -0.90 8.91
N LEU A 130 -6.95 -0.13 9.96
CA LEU A 130 -7.74 -0.17 11.20
C LEU A 130 -8.49 1.15 11.33
N LEU A 131 -9.77 1.15 11.00
CA LEU A 131 -10.70 2.23 11.26
C LEU A 131 -11.18 2.17 12.72
N GLY A 132 -11.93 3.18 13.17
CA GLY A 132 -12.45 3.19 14.55
C GLY A 132 -13.29 1.96 14.86
N LYS A 133 -14.21 1.59 13.95
CA LYS A 133 -15.06 0.41 14.08
C LYS A 133 -14.29 -0.92 14.11
N ASP A 134 -13.14 -0.97 13.44
CA ASP A 134 -12.28 -2.17 13.43
C ASP A 134 -11.55 -2.31 14.77
N LEU A 135 -11.16 -1.19 15.40
CA LEU A 135 -10.64 -1.21 16.77
C LEU A 135 -11.70 -1.65 17.77
N ASP A 136 -12.93 -1.15 17.65
CA ASP A 136 -14.04 -1.55 18.54
C ASP A 136 -14.30 -3.06 18.48
N LEU A 137 -14.02 -3.70 17.33
CA LEU A 137 -14.13 -5.15 17.15
C LEU A 137 -12.89 -5.92 17.66
N LEU A 138 -11.68 -5.47 17.31
CA LEU A 138 -10.47 -6.31 17.37
C LEU A 138 -9.48 -5.94 18.49
N GLU A 139 -9.62 -4.80 19.15
CA GLU A 139 -8.53 -4.26 20.00
C GLU A 139 -8.16 -5.16 21.20
N ASN A 140 -9.11 -5.95 21.69
CA ASN A 140 -8.88 -6.86 22.82
C ASN A 140 -8.07 -8.12 22.42
N GLU A 141 -7.95 -8.42 21.13
CA GLU A 141 -7.19 -9.57 20.62
C GLU A 141 -5.74 -9.19 20.27
N PHE A 142 -5.42 -7.90 20.23
CA PHE A 142 -4.10 -7.41 19.76
C PHE A 142 -2.91 -7.93 20.56
N ASN A 143 -3.10 -8.24 21.84
CA ASN A 143 -2.07 -8.80 22.71
C ASN A 143 -1.72 -10.26 22.37
N GLU A 144 -2.62 -10.98 21.70
CA GLU A 144 -2.47 -12.39 21.35
C GLU A 144 -1.84 -12.59 19.96
N HIS A 145 -1.79 -11.52 19.15
CA HIS A 145 -1.40 -11.58 17.74
C HIS A 145 -0.18 -10.68 17.42
N PRO A 146 1.03 -11.03 17.90
CA PRO A 146 2.24 -10.26 17.58
C PRO A 146 2.56 -10.24 16.08
N GLU A 147 2.12 -11.24 15.32
CA GLU A 147 2.31 -11.35 13.87
C GLU A 147 1.55 -10.30 13.05
N TRP A 148 0.61 -9.58 13.67
CA TRP A 148 -0.14 -8.50 13.00
C TRP A 148 0.67 -7.21 12.82
N HIS A 149 1.79 -7.03 13.53
CA HIS A 149 2.62 -5.81 13.45
C HIS A 149 1.78 -4.53 13.47
N LEU A 150 1.14 -4.29 14.62
CA LEU A 150 0.18 -3.21 14.77
C LEU A 150 0.84 -1.83 14.79
N HIS A 151 0.32 -0.92 13.97
CA HIS A 151 0.63 0.50 14.00
C HIS A 151 -0.60 1.29 14.44
N ILE A 152 -0.58 1.81 15.67
CA ILE A 152 -1.65 2.68 16.20
C ILE A 152 -1.19 4.13 16.18
N TYR A 153 -1.88 4.99 15.44
CA TYR A 153 -1.44 6.36 15.16
C TYR A 153 -1.59 7.35 16.33
N GLY A 154 -2.09 6.91 17.49
CA GLY A 154 -2.22 7.75 18.68
C GLY A 154 -3.27 8.88 18.58
N LYS A 155 -4.24 8.77 17.67
CA LYS A 155 -5.33 9.76 17.53
C LYS A 155 -6.28 9.65 18.73
N SER A 156 -6.54 10.75 19.41
CA SER A 156 -7.34 10.80 20.64
C SER A 156 -8.84 10.55 20.43
N GLU A 157 -9.39 10.95 19.29
CA GLU A 157 -10.82 10.81 19.00
C GLU A 157 -11.05 9.69 17.97
N ARG A 158 -11.66 8.59 18.45
CA ARG A 158 -12.09 7.45 17.64
C ARG A 158 -13.42 7.76 16.96
N LYS A 159 -13.51 7.50 15.64
CA LYS A 159 -14.76 7.54 14.86
C LYS A 159 -14.78 6.36 13.91
N ASP A 160 -15.95 5.80 13.66
CA ASP A 160 -16.15 4.55 12.94
C ASP A 160 -15.32 4.46 11.65
N SER A 161 -15.38 5.48 10.79
CA SER A 161 -14.66 5.50 9.50
C SER A 161 -13.30 6.22 9.52
N ARG A 162 -12.81 6.62 10.70
CA ARG A 162 -11.51 7.30 10.82
C ARG A 162 -10.39 6.28 10.86
N LYS A 163 -9.38 6.42 10.02
CA LYS A 163 -8.15 5.61 10.05
C LYS A 163 -7.40 5.83 11.37
N MET A 164 -7.44 4.86 12.27
CA MET A 164 -6.80 4.90 13.60
C MET A 164 -5.46 4.18 13.62
N GLY A 165 -5.26 3.24 12.71
CA GLY A 165 -4.03 2.48 12.57
C GLY A 165 -3.98 1.69 11.28
N HIS A 166 -3.02 0.78 11.20
CA HIS A 166 -2.99 -0.33 10.26
C HIS A 166 -2.31 -1.52 10.92
N MET A 167 -2.43 -2.69 10.29
CA MET A 167 -1.67 -3.89 10.62
C MET A 167 -1.02 -4.44 9.35
N THR A 168 0.15 -5.04 9.48
CA THR A 168 0.89 -5.70 8.40
C THR A 168 1.18 -7.15 8.79
N VAL A 169 0.47 -8.09 8.16
CA VAL A 169 0.69 -9.52 8.38
C VAL A 169 1.69 -10.04 7.35
N LEU A 170 2.93 -10.30 7.78
CA LEU A 170 3.95 -10.91 6.94
C LEU A 170 3.70 -12.41 6.77
N THR A 171 3.51 -12.87 5.54
CA THR A 171 3.03 -14.23 5.26
C THR A 171 3.80 -14.91 4.13
N ASN A 172 3.78 -16.25 4.12
CA ASN A 172 4.24 -17.07 2.99
C ASN A 172 3.05 -17.59 2.16
N ASP A 173 1.82 -17.43 2.64
CA ASP A 173 0.59 -17.79 1.94
C ASP A 173 -0.39 -16.62 2.02
N VAL A 174 -0.29 -15.73 1.02
CA VAL A 174 -1.12 -14.53 0.90
C VAL A 174 -2.62 -14.89 0.80
N ASN A 175 -2.96 -15.99 0.14
CA ASN A 175 -4.37 -16.34 -0.10
C ASN A 175 -5.02 -16.86 1.19
N GLN A 176 -4.30 -17.69 1.96
CA GLN A 176 -4.79 -18.12 3.27
C GLN A 176 -4.93 -16.93 4.22
N THR A 177 -3.89 -16.08 4.32
CA THR A 177 -3.94 -14.89 5.18
C THR A 177 -5.07 -13.94 4.77
N GLU A 178 -5.35 -13.77 3.48
CA GLU A 178 -6.50 -12.98 3.02
C GLU A 178 -7.83 -13.55 3.53
N GLN A 179 -8.02 -14.87 3.51
CA GLN A 179 -9.22 -15.51 4.06
C GLN A 179 -9.34 -15.31 5.57
N ASP A 180 -8.25 -15.47 6.30
CA ASP A 180 -8.19 -15.25 7.74
C ASP A 180 -8.58 -13.79 8.09
N MET A 181 -8.07 -12.83 7.32
CA MET A 181 -8.40 -11.41 7.49
C MET A 181 -9.85 -11.11 7.14
N TYR A 182 -10.44 -11.73 6.11
CA TYR A 182 -11.87 -11.57 5.86
C TYR A 182 -12.72 -12.06 7.02
N ALA A 183 -12.39 -13.24 7.57
CA ALA A 183 -13.11 -13.79 8.73
C ALA A 183 -12.96 -12.90 9.97
N LYS A 184 -11.76 -12.33 10.22
CA LYS A 184 -11.55 -11.42 11.34
C LYS A 184 -12.30 -10.10 11.23
N PHE A 185 -12.41 -9.55 10.03
CA PHE A 185 -13.02 -8.23 9.82
C PHE A 185 -14.52 -8.27 9.49
N GLU A 186 -15.15 -9.45 9.37
CA GLU A 186 -16.56 -9.59 8.97
C GLU A 186 -17.54 -8.78 9.85
N GLY A 187 -17.27 -8.68 11.16
CA GLY A 187 -18.11 -7.98 12.13
C GLY A 187 -17.99 -6.46 12.15
N SER A 188 -17.15 -5.86 11.29
CA SER A 188 -16.79 -4.43 11.34
C SER A 188 -17.21 -3.62 10.11
N ASN A 189 -18.01 -4.17 9.20
CA ASN A 189 -18.38 -3.50 7.94
C ASN A 189 -19.38 -2.34 8.09
#